data_AF-A0A940T8T1-F1
#
_entry.id   AF-A0A940T8T1-F1
#
_cell.length_a   1.000
_cell.length_b   1.000
_cell.length_c   1.000
_cell.angle_alpha   90.00
_cell.angle_beta   90.00
_cell.angle_gamma   90.00
#
_symmetry.space_group_name_H-M   'P 1'
#
loop_
_entity.id
_entity.type
_entity.pdbx_description
1 polymer ?
#
loop_
_entity_poly.entity_id
_entity_poly.type
_entity_poly.pdbx_seq_one_letter_code
_entity_poly.pdbx_strand_id
1 'polypeptide(L)' 'MNNIPNDPIMLLSFINMKLRDSYSSLENLCEDMDISADEIAEKLSAAGFEYDKEQNRFR' A
#
# COMPACT_ATOMS: atom_id res chain seq x y z
N MET A 1 -12.08 -12.21 -4.69
CA MET A 1 -11.89 -10.86 -5.26
C MET A 1 -11.26 -9.97 -4.20
N ASN A 2 -9.94 -9.75 -4.26
CA ASN A 2 -9.31 -8.71 -3.45
C ASN A 2 -9.71 -7.36 -4.09
N ASN A 3 -10.68 -6.68 -3.48
CA ASN A 3 -11.18 -5.38 -3.94
C ASN A 3 -10.16 -4.28 -3.59
N ILE A 4 -9.02 -4.29 -4.26
CA ILE A 4 -8.02 -3.24 -4.13
C ILE A 4 -8.47 -2.07 -5.00
N PRO A 5 -8.59 -0.85 -4.43
CA PRO A 5 -8.97 0.31 -5.22
C PRO A 5 -7.94 0.61 -6.30
N ASN A 6 -8.40 0.96 -7.50
CA ASN A 6 -7.52 1.43 -8.59
C ASN A 6 -7.25 2.93 -8.53
N ASP A 7 -8.11 3.71 -7.88
CA ASP A 7 -7.89 5.13 -7.69
C ASP A 7 -6.71 5.35 -6.72
N PRO A 8 -5.70 6.18 -7.06
CA PRO A 8 -4.50 6.32 -6.24
C PRO A 8 -4.79 6.81 -4.82
N ILE A 9 -5.79 7.68 -4.62
CA ILE A 9 -6.12 8.24 -3.30
C ILE A 9 -6.84 7.20 -2.45
N MET A 10 -7.73 6.40 -3.06
CA MET A 10 -8.36 5.28 -2.38
C MET A 10 -7.36 4.15 -2.09
N LEU A 11 -6.44 3.87 -3.02
CA LEU A 11 -5.38 2.88 -2.84
C LEU A 11 -4.49 3.27 -1.67
N LEU A 12 -4.06 4.54 -1.61
CA LEU A 12 -3.28 5.09 -0.51
C LEU A 12 -3.97 4.84 0.84
N SER A 13 -5.24 5.24 0.94
CA SER A 13 -6.03 5.09 2.16
C SER A 13 -6.19 3.63 2.55
N PHE A 14 -6.46 2.75 1.57
CA PHE A 14 -6.62 1.32 1.77
C PHE A 14 -5.34 0.66 2.29
N ILE A 15 -4.21 0.91 1.63
CA ILE A 15 -2.92 0.34 2.02
C ILE A 15 -2.49 0.87 3.39
N ASN A 16 -2.61 2.18 3.65
CA ASN A 16 -2.28 2.75 4.95
C ASN A 16 -3.18 2.20 6.09
N MET A 17 -4.47 1.99 5.83
CA MET A 17 -5.36 1.36 6.81
C MET A 17 -4.91 -0.06 7.11
N LYS A 18 -4.58 -0.85 6.09
CA LYS A 18 -4.12 -2.23 6.26
C LYS A 18 -2.77 -2.32 6.96
N LEU A 19 -1.81 -1.46 6.62
CA LEU A 19 -0.51 -1.39 7.31
C LEU A 19 -0.66 -0.97 8.77
N ARG A 20 -1.62 -0.10 9.09
CA ARG A 20 -1.86 0.28 10.50
C ARG A 20 -2.53 -0.84 11.30
N ASP A 21 -3.56 -1.46 10.73
CA ASP A 21 -4.48 -2.32 11.50
C ASP A 21 -4.14 -3.82 11.40
N SER A 22 -3.33 -4.24 10.43
CA SER A 22 -3.17 -5.68 10.11
C SER A 22 -1.75 -6.13 9.78
N TYR A 23 -0.84 -5.27 9.31
CA TYR A 23 0.47 -5.70 8.80
C TYR A 23 1.65 -4.88 9.31
N SER A 24 2.73 -5.54 9.73
CA SER A 24 3.94 -4.89 10.24
C SER A 24 4.83 -4.25 9.17
N SER A 25 4.61 -4.58 7.89
CA SER A 25 5.36 -4.07 6.74
C SER A 25 4.54 -4.17 5.46
N LEU A 26 4.91 -3.37 4.45
CA LEU A 26 4.37 -3.50 3.09
C LEU A 26 4.59 -4.89 2.50
N GLU A 27 5.72 -5.52 2.78
CA GLU A 27 6.03 -6.88 2.31
C GLU A 27 5.02 -7.91 2.83
N ASN A 28 4.73 -7.90 4.14
CA ASN A 28 3.75 -8.82 4.72
C ASN A 28 2.34 -8.62 4.14
N LEU A 29 1.95 -7.37 3.91
CA LEU A 29 0.69 -7.04 3.25
C LEU A 29 0.67 -7.61 1.83
N CYS A 30 1.76 -7.43 1.09
CA CYS A 30 1.90 -7.85 -0.29
C CYS A 30 1.86 -9.38 -0.43
N GLU A 31 2.54 -10.11 0.45
CA GLU A 31 2.52 -11.58 0.48
C GLU A 31 1.12 -12.14 0.82
N ASP A 32 0.44 -11.57 1.82
CA ASP A 32 -0.87 -12.06 2.26
C ASP A 32 -1.99 -11.75 1.24
N MET A 33 -1.88 -10.59 0.58
CA MET A 33 -2.87 -10.14 -0.40
C MET A 33 -2.56 -10.57 -1.84
N ASP A 34 -1.44 -11.27 -2.06
CA ASP A 34 -0.92 -11.68 -3.38
C ASP A 34 -0.80 -10.50 -4.36
N ILE A 35 -0.15 -9.42 -3.90
CA ILE A 35 0.05 -8.19 -4.67
C ILE A 35 1.51 -7.79 -4.72
N SER A 36 1.90 -7.12 -5.81
CA SER A 36 3.28 -6.64 -5.95
C SER A 36 3.49 -5.32 -5.22
N ALA A 37 4.49 -5.28 -4.34
CA ALA A 37 4.91 -4.05 -3.66
C ALA A 37 5.36 -2.99 -4.66
N ASP A 38 6.06 -3.39 -5.72
CA ASP A 38 6.52 -2.50 -6.78
C ASP A 38 5.34 -1.85 -7.53
N GLU A 39 4.30 -2.61 -7.86
CA GLU A 39 3.12 -2.04 -8.54
C GLU A 39 2.38 -1.01 -7.68
N ILE A 40 2.27 -1.25 -6.37
CA ILE A 40 1.67 -0.29 -5.45
C ILE A 40 2.55 0.94 -5.31
N ALA A 41 3.85 0.75 -5.15
CA ALA A 41 4.81 1.83 -5.05
C ALA A 41 4.81 2.69 -6.32
N GLU A 42 4.79 2.10 -7.52
CA GLU A 42 4.71 2.83 -8.78
C GLU A 42 3.40 3.61 -8.92
N LYS A 43 2.24 2.98 -8.63
CA LYS A 43 0.94 3.66 -8.71
C LYS A 43 0.85 4.85 -7.75
N LEU A 44 1.33 4.67 -6.52
CA LEU A 44 1.31 5.71 -5.50
C LEU A 44 2.37 6.79 -5.78
N SER A 45 3.56 6.42 -6.26
CA SER A 45 4.61 7.35 -6.67
C SER A 45 4.21 8.19 -7.88
N ALA A 46 3.52 7.61 -8.87
CA ALA A 46 2.94 8.36 -9.99
C ALA A 46 1.89 9.40 -9.54
N ALA A 47 1.26 9.19 -8.38
CA ALA A 47 0.36 10.13 -7.74
C ALA A 47 1.05 11.08 -6.73
N GLY A 48 2.38 10.94 -6.54
CA GLY A 48 3.19 11.79 -5.67
C GLY A 48 3.34 11.29 -4.23
N PHE A 49 3.02 10.02 -3.96
CA PHE A 49 3.16 9.41 -2.64
C PHE A 49 4.35 8.44 -2.59
N GLU A 50 5.06 8.44 -1.46
CA GLU A 50 6.22 7.58 -1.24
C GLU A 50 6.02 6.72 0.02
N TYR A 51 6.59 5.52 0.00
CA TYR A 51 6.53 4.62 1.15
C TYR A 51 7.57 5.01 2.21
N ASP A 52 7.09 5.41 3.39
CA ASP A 52 7.89 5.61 4.58
C ASP A 52 7.99 4.31 5.38
N LYS A 53 9.17 3.68 5.32
CA LYS A 53 9.49 2.45 6.08
C LYS A 53 9.53 2.67 7.59
N GLU A 54 9.92 3.86 8.07
CA GLU A 54 10.01 4.15 9.50
C GLU A 54 8.62 4.25 10.13
N GLN A 55 7.66 4.79 9.39
CA GLN A 55 6.28 4.94 9.84
C GLN A 55 5.35 3.84 9.32
N ASN A 56 5.87 2.89 8.52
CA ASN A 56 5.12 1.81 7.87
C ASN A 56 3.86 2.33 7.14
N ARG A 57 4.01 3.38 6.32
CA ARG A 57 2.89 4.01 5.60
C ARG A 57 3.36 4.77 4.37
N PHE A 58 2.46 4.99 3.42
CA PHE A 58 2.65 5.90 2.31
C PHE A 58 2.24 7.33 2.69
N ARG A 59 3.00 8.33 2.21
CA ARG A 59 2.76 9.76 2.45
C ARG A 59 3.14 10.63 1.27
#